data_AF-A0A4Q3WGB8-F1
#
_entry.id   AF-A0A4Q3WGB8-F1
#
_cell.length_a   1.000
_cell.length_b   1.000
_cell.length_c   1.000
_cell.angle_alpha   90.00
_cell.angle_beta   90.00
_cell.angle_gamma   90.00
#
_symmetry.space_group_name_H-M   'P 1'
#
loop_
_entity.id
_entity.type
_entity.pdbx_description
1 polymer ?
#
loop_
_entity_poly.entity_id
_entity_poly.type
_entity_poly.pdbx_seq_one_letter_code
_entity_poly.pdbx_strand_id
1 'polypeptide(L)' 'EYLTFTPSEFKGSFIRMPVLDDVPYPVQMNPNLVVEFYNR' A
#
# COMPACT_ATOMS: atom_id res chain seq x y z
N GLU A 1 -10.07 -3.22 -1.83
CA GLU A 1 -9.27 -4.33 -1.27
C GLU A 1 -8.24 -4.79 -2.30
N TYR A 2 -6.97 -4.88 -1.88
CA TYR A 2 -5.85 -5.33 -2.73
C TYR A 2 -5.44 -6.79 -2.43
N LEU A 3 -5.91 -7.33 -1.30
CA LEU A 3 -5.73 -8.71 -0.88
C LEU A 3 -7.10 -9.32 -0.57
N THR A 4 -7.34 -10.53 -1.06
CA THR A 4 -8.42 -11.41 -0.56
C THR A 4 -7.81 -12.55 0.22
N PHE A 5 -8.25 -12.75 1.45
CA PHE A 5 -7.84 -13.87 2.29
C PHE A 5 -8.98 -14.87 2.44
N THR A 6 -8.73 -16.13 2.10
CA THR A 6 -9.65 -17.24 2.32
C THR A 6 -9.19 -18.04 3.55
N PRO A 7 -9.86 -17.89 4.71
CA PRO A 7 -9.40 -18.48 5.99
C PRO A 7 -9.38 -20.00 5.99
N SER A 8 -10.25 -20.64 5.21
CA SER A 8 -10.40 -22.10 5.17
C SER A 8 -9.19 -22.83 4.58
N GLU A 9 -8.50 -22.20 3.64
CA GLU A 9 -7.34 -22.79 2.95
C GLU A 9 -6.02 -22.08 3.29
N PHE A 10 -6.07 -21.05 4.16
CA PHE A 10 -4.94 -20.16 4.44
C PHE A 10 -4.29 -19.59 3.16
N LYS A 11 -5.10 -19.28 2.14
CA LYS A 11 -4.62 -18.70 0.87
C LYS A 11 -5.00 -17.23 0.78
N GLY A 12 -4.02 -16.41 0.45
CA GLY A 12 -4.20 -15.00 0.09
C GLY A 12 -3.98 -14.83 -1.41
N SER A 13 -4.91 -14.14 -2.09
CA SER A 13 -4.73 -13.74 -3.49
C SER A 13 -4.49 -12.23 -3.58
N PHE A 14 -3.47 -11.85 -4.35
CA PHE A 14 -3.13 -10.46 -4.63
C PHE A 14 -3.86 -10.03 -5.91
N ILE A 15 -4.90 -9.21 -5.76
CA ILE A 15 -5.81 -8.88 -6.86
C ILE A 15 -5.25 -7.75 -7.72
N ARG A 16 -4.64 -6.75 -7.09
CA ARG A 16 -4.11 -5.56 -7.77
C ARG A 16 -3.03 -4.88 -6.91
N MET A 17 -2.18 -4.09 -7.58
CA MET A 17 -1.30 -3.16 -6.87
C MET A 17 -2.14 -2.19 -6.02
N PRO A 18 -1.84 -2.04 -4.72
CA PRO A 18 -2.53 -1.09 -3.86
C PRO A 18 -2.26 0.34 -4.31
N VAL A 19 -3.28 1.17 -4.24
CA VAL A 19 -3.14 2.63 -4.41
C VAL A 19 -2.65 3.20 -3.07
N LEU A 20 -2.00 4.37 -3.09
CA LEU A 20 -1.49 5.03 -1.88
C LEU A 20 -2.57 5.21 -0.80
N ASP A 21 -3.83 5.41 -1.18
CA ASP A 21 -4.97 5.55 -0.26
C ASP A 21 -5.45 4.21 0.33
N ASP A 22 -5.09 3.08 -0.29
CA ASP A 22 -5.48 1.74 0.20
C ASP A 22 -4.54 1.26 1.34
N VAL A 23 -3.38 1.90 1.51
CA VAL A 23 -2.40 1.54 2.54
C VAL A 23 -2.45 2.58 3.66
N PRO A 24 -2.81 2.21 4.89
CA PRO A 24 -2.82 3.14 6.01
C PRO A 24 -1.37 3.50 6.38
N TYR A 25 -0.89 4.66 5.92
CA TYR A 25 0.36 5.22 6.38
C TYR A 25 0.15 5.90 7.75
N PRO A 26 1.05 5.71 8.73
CA PRO A 26 0.92 6.29 10.07
C PRO A 26 1.02 7.82 10.07
N VAL A 27 1.45 8.43 8.97
CA VAL A 27 1.58 9.87 8.75
C VAL A 27 1.10 10.17 7.33
N GLN A 28 0.30 11.24 7.15
CA GLN A 28 -0.06 11.74 5.82
C GLN A 28 1.18 12.33 5.14
N MET A 29 1.92 11.49 4.39
CA MET A 29 3.04 11.94 3.59
C MET A 29 2.53 12.57 2.30
N ASN A 30 2.93 13.81 2.06
CA ASN A 30 2.81 14.40 0.73
C ASN A 30 3.93 13.80 -0.14
N PRO A 31 3.65 12.98 -1.17
CA PRO A 31 4.67 12.20 -1.88
C PRO A 31 5.80 13.06 -2.48
N ASN A 32 5.48 14.30 -2.87
CA ASN A 32 6.44 15.26 -3.43
C ASN A 32 7.61 15.56 -2.46
N LEU A 33 7.35 15.63 -1.16
CA LEU A 33 8.38 15.89 -0.14
C LEU A 33 9.42 14.75 -0.04
N VAL A 34 9.00 13.51 -0.32
CA VAL A 34 9.92 12.34 -0.31
C VAL A 34 10.83 12.40 -1.53
N VAL A 35 10.29 12.74 -2.69
CA VAL A 35 11.08 12.91 -3.93
C VAL A 35 12.09 14.03 -3.77
N GLU A 36 11.67 15.16 -3.18
CA GLU A 36 12.56 16.29 -2.88
C GLU A 36 13.67 15.93 -1.89
N PHE A 37 13.40 15.10 -0.88
CA PHE A 37 14.41 14.68 0.10
C PHE A 37 15.52 13.82 -0.50
N TYR A 38 15.20 12.95 -1.47
CA TYR A 38 16.16 12.06 -2.12
C TYR A 38 16.83 12.64 -3.38
N ASN A 39 16.45 13.85 -3.81
CA ASN A 39 17.02 14.54 -4.97
C ASN A 39 18.30 15.36 -4.67
N ARG A 40 19.00 15.08 -3.56
CA ARG A 40 20.27 15.73 -3.20
C ARG A 40 21.49 15.00 -3.75
#